data_AF-A0A3D4HUM1-F1
#
_entry.id   AF-A0A3D4HUM1-F1
#
_cell.length_a   1.000
_cell.length_b   1.000
_cell.length_c   1.000
_cell.angle_alpha   90.00
_cell.angle_beta   90.00
_cell.angle_gamma   90.00
#
_symmetry.space_group_name_H-M   'P 1'
#
loop_
_entity.id
_entity.type
_entity.pdbx_description
1 polymer ?
#
loop_
_entity_poly.entity_id
_entity_poly.type
_entity_poly.pdbx_seq_one_letter_code
_entity_poly.pdbx_strand_id
1 'polypeptide(L)' 'MGDGMEFKFKDQLSLGVASAATQIEGGDCGHNWNDWYAKGKIKDHSNPARATNHYHLWKQDADLMAEMKIKYYRLGIEW' A
#
# COMPACT_ATOMS: atom_id res chain seq x y z
N MET A 1 3.16 2.41 40.26
CA MET A 1 2.53 2.58 38.94
C MET A 1 3.31 3.68 38.25
N GLY A 2 4.10 3.33 37.23
CA GLY A 2 4.98 4.30 36.57
C GLY A 2 4.15 5.25 35.71
N ASP A 3 4.34 6.55 35.88
CA ASP A 3 3.81 7.57 34.97
C ASP A 3 4.29 7.28 33.56
N GLY A 4 3.37 6.82 32.70
CA GLY A 4 3.66 6.64 31.29
C GLY A 4 3.90 8.01 30.66
N MET A 5 5.09 8.23 30.09
CA MET A 5 5.38 9.45 29.35
C MET A 5 4.37 9.63 28.21
N GLU A 6 3.61 10.72 28.24
CA GLU A 6 2.69 11.09 27.17
C GLU A 6 3.49 11.66 25.99
N PHE A 7 3.47 10.97 24.84
CA PHE A 7 4.09 11.44 23.61
C PHE A 7 3.08 12.26 22.79
N LYS A 8 3.35 13.56 22.59
CA LYS A 8 2.50 14.47 21.82
C LYS A 8 3.13 14.84 20.49
N PHE A 9 2.35 14.76 19.42
CA PHE A 9 2.69 15.30 18.11
C PHE A 9 2.43 16.81 18.05
N LYS A 10 3.07 17.50 17.09
CA LYS A 10 2.75 18.90 16.76
C LYS A 10 1.35 18.99 16.15
N ASP A 11 0.63 20.06 16.42
CA ASP A 11 -0.79 20.24 16.05
C ASP A 11 -1.10 20.09 14.54
N GLN A 12 -0.10 20.26 13.67
CA GLN A 12 -0.25 20.18 12.21
C GLN A 12 0.42 18.95 11.59
N LEU A 13 0.89 18.01 12.41
CA LEU A 13 1.46 16.76 11.90
C LEU A 13 0.33 15.88 11.34
N SER A 14 0.43 15.55 10.05
CA SER A 14 -0.51 14.66 9.38
C SER A 14 -0.01 13.22 9.41
N LEU A 15 -0.87 12.29 9.80
CA LEU A 15 -0.61 10.86 9.75
C LEU A 15 -1.45 10.22 8.64
N GLY A 16 -0.83 9.29 7.94
CA GLY A 16 -1.44 8.62 6.81
C GLY A 16 -0.81 7.27 6.54
N VAL A 17 -1.27 6.63 5.48
CA VAL A 17 -0.72 5.37 4.97
C VAL A 17 -0.26 5.56 3.52
N ALA A 18 0.53 4.63 3.02
CA ALA A 18 1.08 4.70 1.68
C ALA A 18 1.09 3.32 1.01
N SER A 19 1.02 3.32 -0.31
CA SER A 19 1.17 2.14 -1.15
C SER A 19 1.93 2.46 -2.43
N ALA A 20 2.22 1.43 -3.23
CA ALA A 20 2.73 1.55 -4.59
C ALA A 20 1.96 0.58 -5.50
N ALA A 21 1.64 1.03 -6.72
CA ALA A 21 0.70 0.36 -7.63
C ALA A 21 1.02 -1.13 -7.84
N THR A 22 2.21 -1.46 -8.39
CA THR A 22 2.67 -2.84 -8.57
C THR A 22 2.49 -3.74 -7.32
N GLN A 23 2.59 -3.18 -6.10
CA GLN A 23 2.52 -3.98 -4.86
C GLN A 23 1.09 -4.29 -4.40
N ILE A 24 0.09 -3.53 -4.85
CA ILE A 24 -1.29 -3.67 -4.34
C ILE A 24 -2.34 -3.87 -5.43
N GLU A 25 -2.15 -3.30 -6.62
CA GLU A 25 -3.21 -3.20 -7.64
C GLU A 25 -3.55 -4.57 -8.24
N GLY A 26 -2.51 -5.34 -8.60
CA GLY A 26 -2.65 -6.47 -9.50
C GLY A 26 -2.41 -6.05 -10.96
N GLY A 27 -2.31 -7.02 -11.86
CA GLY A 27 -2.09 -6.80 -13.28
C GLY A 27 -0.75 -7.33 -13.78
N ASP A 28 -0.77 -7.80 -15.02
CA ASP A 28 0.42 -8.14 -15.81
C ASP A 28 0.41 -7.28 -17.08
N CYS A 29 0.76 -6.00 -16.89
CA CYS A 29 0.62 -4.97 -17.91
C CYS A 29 1.91 -4.77 -18.74
N GLY A 30 2.91 -5.64 -18.56
CA GLY A 30 4.18 -5.57 -19.28
C GLY A 30 5.15 -4.48 -18.79
N HIS A 31 5.01 -4.02 -17.54
CA HIS A 31 5.96 -3.08 -16.94
C HIS A 31 7.24 -3.76 -16.46
N ASN A 32 8.26 -2.98 -16.10
CA ASN A 32 9.60 -3.49 -15.73
C ASN A 32 9.57 -4.50 -14.57
N TRP A 33 8.66 -4.33 -13.61
CA TRP A 33 8.47 -5.28 -12.53
C TRP A 33 7.84 -6.60 -13.01
N ASN A 34 7.00 -6.58 -14.05
CA ASN A 34 6.51 -7.83 -14.62
C ASN A 34 7.66 -8.65 -15.23
N ASP A 35 8.53 -8.00 -15.99
CA ASP A 35 9.75 -8.61 -16.54
C ASP A 35 10.70 -9.13 -15.44
N TRP A 36 10.86 -8.37 -14.36
CA TRP A 36 11.74 -8.76 -13.25
C TRP A 36 11.30 -10.08 -12.58
N TYR A 37 10.01 -10.24 -12.27
CA TYR A 37 9.54 -11.52 -11.71
C TYR A 37 9.59 -12.65 -12.75
N ALA A 38 9.27 -12.37 -14.02
CA ALA A 38 9.29 -13.38 -15.09
C ALA A 38 10.68 -13.98 -15.28
N LYS A 39 11.73 -13.21 -14.96
CA LYS A 39 13.14 -13.66 -14.91
C LYS A 39 13.50 -14.49 -13.67
N GLY A 40 12.53 -14.87 -12.83
CA GLY A 40 12.74 -15.67 -11.63
C GLY A 40 13.53 -14.96 -10.53
N LYS A 41 13.46 -13.62 -10.47
CA LYS A 41 14.26 -12.80 -9.54
C LYS A 41 13.62 -12.60 -8.17
N ILE A 42 12.47 -13.21 -7.91
CA ILE A 42 11.78 -13.15 -6.62
C ILE A 42 12.09 -14.41 -5.81
N LYS A 43 12.54 -14.23 -4.56
CA LYS A 43 13.04 -15.30 -3.68
C LYS A 43 12.04 -16.44 -3.46
N ASP A 44 10.75 -16.12 -3.38
CA ASP A 44 9.66 -17.08 -3.12
C ASP A 44 8.85 -17.42 -4.37
N HIS A 45 9.32 -16.99 -5.55
CA HIS A 45 8.64 -17.17 -6.84
C HIS A 45 7.23 -16.54 -6.94
N SER A 46 6.87 -15.62 -6.03
CA SER A 46 5.63 -14.85 -6.12
C SER A 46 5.69 -13.80 -7.24
N ASN A 47 4.53 -13.26 -7.62
CA ASN A 47 4.39 -12.25 -8.68
C ASN A 47 3.27 -11.24 -8.34
N PRO A 48 3.28 -10.04 -8.95
CA PRO A 48 2.30 -8.99 -8.70
C PRO A 48 1.00 -9.15 -9.49
N ALA A 49 0.82 -10.21 -10.30
CA ALA A 49 -0.32 -10.31 -11.23
C ALA A 49 -1.68 -10.23 -10.53
N ARG A 50 -1.75 -10.67 -9.27
CA ARG A 50 -2.91 -10.45 -8.39
C ARG A 50 -2.66 -9.40 -7.30
N ALA A 51 -1.46 -9.38 -6.72
CA ALA A 51 -1.12 -8.56 -5.54
C ALA A 51 -2.21 -8.68 -4.44
N THR A 52 -2.69 -7.55 -3.88
CA THR A 52 -3.86 -7.51 -2.99
C THR A 52 -5.17 -7.22 -3.72
N ASN A 53 -5.15 -7.20 -5.06
CA ASN A 53 -6.31 -6.93 -5.91
C ASN A 53 -6.95 -5.55 -5.70
N HIS A 54 -6.16 -4.55 -5.29
CA HIS A 54 -6.64 -3.21 -4.99
C HIS A 54 -7.31 -2.55 -6.20
N TYR A 55 -6.90 -2.87 -7.43
CA TYR A 55 -7.52 -2.31 -8.63
C TYR A 55 -9.05 -2.54 -8.67
N HIS A 56 -9.49 -3.72 -8.23
CA HIS A 56 -10.90 -4.06 -8.15
C HIS A 56 -11.54 -3.76 -6.79
N LEU A 57 -10.75 -3.79 -5.71
CA LEU A 57 -11.23 -3.65 -4.32
C LEU A 57 -11.03 -2.25 -3.72
N TRP A 58 -10.56 -1.27 -4.49
CA TRP A 58 -10.17 0.06 -3.98
C TRP A 58 -11.23 0.74 -3.12
N LYS A 59 -12.52 0.54 -3.43
CA LYS A 59 -13.63 1.11 -2.63
C LYS A 59 -13.66 0.54 -1.22
N GLN A 60 -13.51 -0.78 -1.10
CA GLN A 60 -13.50 -1.47 0.18
C GLN A 60 -12.26 -1.08 0.99
N ASP A 61 -11.12 -0.95 0.32
CA ASP A 61 -9.88 -0.49 0.97
C ASP A 61 -9.98 0.98 1.41
N ALA A 62 -10.67 1.83 0.64
CA ALA A 62 -10.95 3.22 1.03
C ALA A 62 -11.92 3.32 2.22
N ASP A 63 -12.96 2.50 2.23
CA ASP A 63 -13.91 2.41 3.35
C ASP A 63 -13.19 1.94 4.63
N LEU A 64 -12.32 0.93 4.53
CA LEU A 64 -11.50 0.46 5.64
C LEU A 64 -10.57 1.57 6.19
N MET A 65 -9.92 2.34 5.31
CA MET A 65 -9.11 3.49 5.74
C MET A 65 -9.95 4.53 6.48
N ALA A 66 -11.16 4.82 6.00
CA ALA A 66 -12.08 5.75 6.65
C ALA A 66 -12.54 5.25 8.02
N GLU A 67 -12.87 3.97 8.16
CA GLU A 67 -13.21 3.32 9.44
C GLU A 67 -12.09 3.44 10.47
N MET A 68 -10.84 3.31 10.02
CA MET A 68 -9.63 3.51 10.84
C MET A 68 -9.30 4.98 11.12
N LYS A 69 -10.11 5.93 10.65
CA LYS A 69 -9.90 7.38 10.75
C LYS A 69 -8.60 7.87 10.09
N ILE A 70 -8.12 7.13 9.09
CA ILE A 70 -6.98 7.55 8.27
C ILE A 70 -7.45 8.65 7.31
N LYS A 71 -6.77 9.79 7.33
CA LYS A 71 -7.17 10.97 6.53
C LYS A 71 -6.32 11.18 5.29
N TYR A 72 -5.11 10.64 5.28
CA TYR A 72 -4.13 10.86 4.22
C TYR A 72 -3.67 9.52 3.67
N TYR A 73 -3.85 9.33 2.36
CA TYR A 73 -3.40 8.16 1.64
C TYR A 73 -2.52 8.58 0.48
N ARG A 74 -1.27 8.11 0.48
CA ARG A 74 -0.36 8.26 -0.66
C ARG A 74 -0.45 7.01 -1.52
N LEU A 75 -1.02 7.15 -2.70
CA LEU A 75 -1.11 6.11 -3.72
C LEU A 75 -0.05 6.33 -4.81
N GLY A 76 0.61 5.26 -5.26
CA GLY A 76 1.41 5.27 -6.48
C GLY A 76 0.52 5.03 -7.70
N ILE A 77 0.81 5.67 -8.83
CA ILE A 77 0.14 5.43 -10.11
C ILE A 77 1.09 4.62 -10.98
N GLU A 78 0.65 3.45 -11.48
CA GLU A 78 1.43 2.68 -12.46
C GLU A 78 1.49 3.46 -13.78
N TRP A 79 2.69 3.54 -14.37
CA TRP A 79 2.94 4.26 -15.62
C TRP A 79 2.77 3.30 -16.81
#